data_AF-S7UEY3-F1
#
_entry.id   AF-S7UEY3-F1
#
_cell.length_a   1.000
_cell.length_b   1.000
_cell.length_c   1.000
_cell.angle_alpha   90.00
_cell.angle_beta   90.00
_cell.angle_gamma   90.00
#
_symmetry.space_group_name_H-M   'P 1'
#
loop_
_entity.id
_entity.type
_entity.pdbx_description
1 polymer ?
#
loop_
_entity_poly.entity_id
_entity_poly.type
_entity_poly.pdbx_seq_one_letter_code
_entity_poly.pdbx_strand_id
1 'polypeptide(L)'
;MPWSVNITEKARKGARRLPTAVLAALKLLMAEIELKGPVRGNWANYGKLGEGRHHCHLKKGRPTYVAVWEETDRTIRIIEVTYVGSHEKAPY
;
A
#
# COMPACT_ATOMS: atom_id res chain seq x y z
N MET A 1 -7.80 18.00 6.84
CA MET A 1 -8.59 16.83 6.39
C MET A 1 -7.65 15.64 6.22
N PRO A 2 -8.07 14.43 6.63
CA PRO A 2 -7.33 13.18 6.36
C PRO A 2 -7.27 12.89 4.85
N TRP A 3 -6.40 11.98 4.44
CA TRP A 3 -6.29 11.50 3.06
C TRP A 3 -7.39 10.48 2.77
N SER A 4 -8.06 10.61 1.63
CA SER A 4 -8.98 9.59 1.16
C SER A 4 -8.20 8.43 0.54
N VAL A 5 -8.28 7.24 1.13
CA VAL A 5 -7.55 6.06 0.66
C VAL A 5 -8.49 5.09 -0.03
N ASN A 6 -8.36 5.00 -1.36
CA ASN A 6 -9.10 4.07 -2.19
C ASN A 6 -8.27 2.82 -2.48
N ILE A 7 -8.95 1.73 -2.83
CA ILE A 7 -8.31 0.49 -3.25
C ILE A 7 -8.93 0.03 -4.57
N THR A 8 -8.07 -0.12 -5.59
CA THR A 8 -8.46 -0.60 -6.93
C THR A 8 -9.07 -1.99 -6.85
N GLU A 9 -9.89 -2.38 -7.83
CA GLU A 9 -10.41 -3.75 -7.90
C GLU A 9 -9.30 -4.79 -8.04
N LYS A 10 -8.20 -4.45 -8.72
CA LYS A 10 -6.99 -5.30 -8.81
C LYS A 10 -6.40 -5.56 -7.43
N ALA A 11 -6.17 -4.51 -6.65
CA ALA A 11 -5.65 -4.62 -5.29
C ALA A 11 -6.63 -5.33 -4.35
N ARG A 12 -7.96 -5.09 -4.47
CA ARG A 12 -8.99 -5.82 -3.70
C ARG A 12 -8.93 -7.32 -3.96
N LYS A 13 -8.82 -7.73 -5.23
CA LYS A 13 -8.64 -9.15 -5.61
C LYS A 13 -7.40 -9.77 -4.96
N GLY A 14 -6.29 -9.01 -4.91
CA GLY A 14 -5.07 -9.41 -4.20
C GLY A 14 -5.28 -9.54 -2.69
N ALA A 15 -5.89 -8.53 -2.08
CA ALA A 15 -6.16 -8.48 -0.64
C ALA A 15 -7.02 -9.66 -0.16
N ARG A 16 -8.02 -10.09 -0.95
CA ARG A 16 -8.87 -11.26 -0.65
C ARG A 16 -8.10 -12.58 -0.54
N ARG A 17 -6.90 -12.67 -1.12
CA ARG A 17 -6.05 -13.88 -1.13
C ARG A 17 -4.92 -13.83 -0.10
N LEU A 18 -4.85 -12.77 0.71
CA LEU A 18 -3.80 -12.62 1.69
C LEU A 18 -4.04 -13.49 2.93
N PRO A 19 -2.97 -14.01 3.57
CA PRO A 19 -3.07 -14.52 4.93
C PRO A 19 -3.58 -13.44 5.89
N THR A 20 -4.34 -13.83 6.92
CA THR A 20 -5.00 -12.93 7.87
C THR A 20 -4.06 -11.87 8.46
N ALA A 21 -2.85 -12.26 8.87
CA ALA A 21 -1.86 -11.33 9.42
C ALA A 21 -1.39 -10.27 8.41
N VAL A 22 -1.25 -10.64 7.13
CA VAL A 22 -0.84 -9.71 6.07
C VAL A 22 -1.99 -8.77 5.71
N LEU A 23 -3.24 -9.27 5.71
CA LEU A 23 -4.42 -8.43 5.53
C LEU A 23 -4.57 -7.41 6.68
N ALA A 24 -4.28 -7.82 7.92
CA ALA A 24 -4.27 -6.90 9.06
C ALA A 24 -3.21 -5.81 8.89
N ALA A 25 -2.00 -6.16 8.44
CA ALA A 25 -0.96 -5.20 8.11
C ALA A 25 -1.38 -4.23 7.00
N LEU A 26 -2.05 -4.71 5.94
CA LEU A 26 -2.60 -3.85 4.89
C LEU A 26 -3.61 -2.84 5.45
N LYS A 27 -4.54 -3.28 6.30
CA LYS A 27 -5.55 -2.39 6.91
C LYS A 27 -4.90 -1.33 7.78
N LEU A 28 -3.89 -1.72 8.57
CA LEU A 28 -3.12 -0.78 9.39
C LEU A 28 -2.39 0.25 8.51
N LEU A 29 -1.76 -0.19 7.42
CA LEU A 29 -1.10 0.70 6.46
C LEU A 29 -2.09 1.72 5.89
N MET A 30 -3.26 1.28 5.44
CA MET A 30 -4.30 2.17 4.88
C MET A 30 -4.76 3.21 5.91
N ALA A 31 -5.00 2.80 7.16
CA ALA A 31 -5.40 3.71 8.23
C ALA A 31 -4.29 4.72 8.58
N GLU A 32 -3.02 4.29 8.59
CA GLU A 32 -1.89 5.21 8.79
C GLU A 32 -1.73 6.20 7.63
N ILE A 33 -1.97 5.76 6.39
CA ILE A 33 -1.94 6.63 5.22
C ILE A 33 -3.07 7.66 5.29
N GLU A 34 -4.29 7.25 5.63
CA GLU A 34 -5.44 8.14 5.82
C GLU A 34 -5.14 9.24 6.85
N LEU A 35 -4.54 8.87 7.98
CA LEU A 35 -4.26 9.81 9.07
C LEU A 35 -3.02 10.69 8.82
N LYS A 36 -1.92 10.09 8.36
CA LYS A 36 -0.58 10.70 8.38
C LYS A 36 -0.03 10.97 6.97
N GLY A 37 -0.71 10.53 5.90
CA GLY A 37 -0.34 10.76 4.51
C GLY A 37 0.50 9.67 3.84
N PRO A 38 0.87 9.84 2.57
CA PRO A 38 1.42 8.79 1.70
C PRO A 38 2.82 8.33 2.09
N VAL A 39 3.61 9.17 2.76
CA VAL A 39 4.98 8.84 3.14
C VAL A 39 5.01 7.98 4.39
N ARG A 40 5.33 6.70 4.23
CA ARG A 40 5.32 5.69 5.29
C ARG A 40 6.74 5.20 5.61
N GLY A 41 7.68 6.12 5.83
CA GLY A 41 9.09 5.79 6.11
C GLY A 41 9.33 4.91 7.35
N ASN A 42 8.33 4.80 8.23
CA ASN A 42 8.31 3.88 9.37
C ASN A 42 8.00 2.42 9.00
N TRP A 43 7.50 2.16 7.79
CA TRP A 43 7.19 0.80 7.32
C TRP A 43 8.42 0.10 6.76
N ALA A 44 8.44 -1.22 6.94
CA ALA A 44 9.54 -2.05 6.48
C ALA A 44 9.82 -1.84 4.98
N ASN A 45 11.06 -1.50 4.66
CA ASN A 45 11.55 -1.32 3.29
C ASN A 45 10.63 -0.38 2.47
N TYR A 46 10.14 0.69 3.11
CA TYR A 46 9.43 1.73 2.36
C TYR A 46 10.38 2.38 1.34
N GLY A 47 9.87 2.62 0.14
CA GLY A 47 10.59 3.34 -0.90
C GLY A 47 9.65 4.02 -1.90
N LYS A 48 10.15 5.06 -2.55
CA LYS A 48 9.48 5.69 -3.69
C LYS A 48 9.81 4.91 -4.96
N LEU A 49 8.81 4.68 -5.82
CA LEU A 49 8.96 4.02 -7.13
C LEU A 49 8.92 5.03 -8.29
N GLY A 50 8.84 6.31 -7.98
CA GLY A 50 8.64 7.39 -8.92
C GLY A 50 7.98 8.57 -8.21
N GLU A 51 7.58 9.57 -8.97
CA GLU A 51 6.84 10.69 -8.40
C GLU A 51 5.45 10.24 -7.92
N GLY A 52 5.15 10.48 -6.64
CA GLY A 52 3.84 10.16 -6.04
C GLY A 52 3.54 8.66 -5.94
N ARG A 53 4.52 7.79 -6.22
CA ARG A 53 4.36 6.34 -6.20
C ARG A 53 5.22 5.73 -5.12
N HIS A 54 4.60 4.86 -4.32
CA HIS A 54 5.18 4.36 -3.09
C HIS A 54 5.02 2.86 -3.00
N HIS A 55 5.91 2.22 -2.24
CA HIS A 55 5.74 0.84 -1.84
C HIS A 55 6.29 0.61 -0.44
N CYS A 56 5.86 -0.47 0.19
CA CYS A 56 6.49 -1.02 1.38
C CYS A 56 6.19 -2.51 1.52
N HIS A 57 6.88 -3.17 2.45
CA HIS A 57 6.66 -4.56 2.78
C HIS A 57 5.62 -4.68 3.91
N LEU A 58 4.62 -5.53 3.70
CA LEU A 58 3.61 -5.90 4.70
C LEU A 58 4.08 -7.08 5.56
N LYS A 59 4.85 -7.99 4.96
CA LYS A 59 5.46 -9.15 5.63
C LYS A 59 6.74 -9.52 4.91
N LYS A 60 7.85 -9.66 5.66
CA LYS A 60 9.11 -10.22 5.16
C LYS A 60 9.08 -11.76 5.19
N GLY A 61 9.90 -12.40 4.36
CA GLY A 61 10.07 -13.87 4.32
C GLY A 61 9.73 -14.48 2.97
N ARG A 62 9.39 -15.78 2.95
CA ARG A 62 8.99 -16.50 1.73
C ARG A 62 7.58 -17.09 1.90
N PRO A 63 6.54 -16.56 1.21
CA PRO A 63 6.58 -15.38 0.34
C PRO A 63 6.67 -14.05 1.11
N THR A 64 7.30 -13.05 0.49
CA THR A 64 7.25 -11.65 0.94
C THR A 64 6.03 -10.97 0.34
N TYR A 65 5.30 -10.21 1.14
CA TYR A 65 4.13 -9.46 0.68
C TYR A 65 4.39 -7.96 0.75
N VAL A 66 3.91 -7.25 -0.27
CA VAL A 66 4.06 -5.81 -0.44
C VAL A 66 2.74 -5.14 -0.79
N ALA A 67 2.70 -3.83 -0.59
CA ALA A 67 1.68 -2.93 -1.11
C ALA A 67 2.34 -1.83 -1.93
N VAL A 68 1.65 -1.39 -2.99
CA VAL A 68 2.00 -0.24 -3.82
C VAL A 68 0.81 0.70 -3.85
N TRP A 69 1.06 2.00 -3.71
CA TRP A 69 0.04 3.03 -3.77
C TRP A 69 0.55 4.29 -4.45
N GLU A 70 -0.39 5.07 -4.96
CA GLU A 70 -0.16 6.27 -5.76
C GLU A 70 -0.96 7.45 -5.19
N GLU A 71 -0.32 8.62 -5.15
CA GLU A 71 -0.96 9.90 -4.88
C GLU A 71 -1.68 10.36 -6.16
N THR A 72 -2.97 10.05 -6.29
CA THR A 72 -3.72 10.38 -7.52
C THR A 72 -4.11 11.85 -7.59
N ASP A 73 -4.29 12.51 -6.43
CA ASP A 73 -4.46 13.96 -6.35
C ASP A 73 -3.93 14.51 -5.02
N ARG A 74 -2.94 15.40 -5.09
CA ARG A 74 -2.31 16.04 -3.92
C ARG A 74 -3.12 17.20 -3.34
N THR A 75 -3.95 17.85 -4.17
CA THR A 75 -4.77 19.01 -3.79
C THR A 75 -5.94 18.57 -2.94
N ILE A 76 -6.67 17.54 -3.37
CA ILE A 76 -7.80 16.94 -2.63
C ILE A 76 -7.40 15.72 -1.80
N ARG A 77 -6.11 15.38 -1.76
CA ARG A 77 -5.52 14.35 -0.89
C ARG A 77 -6.11 12.96 -1.11
N ILE A 78 -6.14 12.50 -2.35
CA ILE A 78 -6.57 11.14 -2.71
C ILE A 78 -5.34 10.26 -2.94
N ILE A 79 -5.39 9.07 -2.34
CA ILE A 79 -4.45 7.99 -2.57
C ILE A 79 -5.20 6.77 -3.08
N GLU A 80 -4.57 6.04 -4.00
CA GLU A 80 -5.09 4.78 -4.48
C GLU A 80 -4.07 3.65 -4.26
N VAL A 81 -4.50 2.59 -3.58
CA VAL A 81 -3.75 1.33 -3.47
C VAL A 81 -3.93 0.56 -4.77
N THR A 82 -2.87 0.52 -5.59
CA THR A 82 -2.88 -0.04 -6.95
C THR A 82 -2.46 -1.50 -6.99
N TYR A 83 -1.70 -1.97 -5.99
CA TYR A 83 -1.29 -3.37 -5.88
C TYR A 83 -1.12 -3.83 -4.44
N VAL A 84 -1.56 -5.06 -4.17
CA VAL A 84 -1.23 -5.80 -2.95
C VAL A 84 -1.02 -7.27 -3.31
N GLY A 85 0.10 -7.86 -2.89
CA GLY A 85 0.43 -9.24 -3.23
C GLY A 85 1.88 -9.60 -2.95
N SER A 86 2.35 -10.68 -3.57
CA SER A 86 3.74 -11.14 -3.45
C SER A 86 4.71 -10.16 -4.12
N HIS A 87 5.87 -9.90 -3.49
CA HIS A 87 6.92 -9.04 -4.04
C HIS A 87 7.29 -9.39 -5.50
N GLU A 88 7.39 -10.68 -5.83
CA GLU A 88 7.74 -11.18 -7.18
C GLU A 88 6.79 -10.73 -8.29
N LYS A 89 5.54 -10.39 -7.96
CA LYS A 89 4.51 -9.97 -8.93
C LYS A 89 4.16 -8.49 -8.79
N ALA A 90 4.91 -7.76 -7.98
CA ALA A 90 4.69 -6.34 -7.79
C ALA A 90 5.07 -5.57 -9.05
N PRO A 91 4.30 -4.53 -9.43
CA PRO A 91 4.56 -3.74 -10.61
C PRO A 91 5.65 -2.71 -10.31
N TYR A 92 6.89 -3.13 -10.10
CA TYR A 92 8.00 -2.20 -9.94
C TYR A 92 8.27 -1.42 -11.22
#